data_AF-A0A7S2GA60-F1
#
_entry.id   AF-A0A7S2GA60-F1
#
_cell.length_a   1.000
_cell.length_b   1.000
_cell.length_c   1.000
_cell.angle_alpha   90.00
_cell.angle_beta   90.00
_cell.angle_gamma   90.00
#
_symmetry.space_group_name_H-M   'P 1'
#
loop_
_entity.id
_entity.type
_entity.pdbx_description
1 polymer ?
#
loop_
_entity_poly.entity_id
_entity_poly.type
_entity_poly.pdbx_seq_one_letter_code
_entity_poly.pdbx_strand_id
1 'polypeptide(L)'
;MRASIVSIALFATAVTAWVPATTRVYGRQQGVLGAKKQWRNLPWDDEISDIASKYLQAKYRGCDSDGTNCRALCDKDEIKDLMIEILPPVSTAELDKEVETVMGAFADDEFIDIEKFVEVVAGNTYWMEAGELVVKELMYLDCLQSSYVEKKALLENDDYDELKDSLTWDGSALPTMSGKEAKFLYAVATSRKGLDRMDDKEYAALKTDLKQENSWVVQRTQDPLEKLGMNTLMGYVHRSMAR
;
A
#
# COMPACT_ATOMS: atom_id res chain seq x y z
N MET A 1 8.90 76.46 -33.42
CA MET A 1 8.65 75.76 -34.70
C MET A 1 9.94 75.14 -35.20
N ARG A 2 10.02 73.81 -35.16
CA ARG A 2 10.57 72.88 -36.16
C ARG A 2 11.04 71.61 -35.45
N ALA A 3 10.28 70.55 -35.73
CA ALA A 3 10.59 69.18 -35.40
C ALA A 3 11.80 68.69 -36.19
N SER A 4 12.56 67.76 -35.62
CA SER A 4 13.31 66.76 -36.37
C SER A 4 13.43 65.51 -35.50
N ILE A 5 12.54 64.57 -35.82
CA ILE A 5 12.64 63.14 -35.57
C ILE A 5 13.50 62.58 -36.70
N VAL A 6 14.58 61.83 -36.43
CA VAL A 6 15.05 60.74 -37.30
C VAL A 6 15.88 59.73 -36.50
N SER A 7 15.32 58.52 -36.43
CA SER A 7 15.91 57.17 -36.51
C SER A 7 17.15 56.79 -35.70
N ILE A 8 16.91 55.98 -34.67
CA ILE A 8 17.89 55.01 -34.15
C ILE A 8 17.69 53.71 -34.92
N ALA A 9 18.70 53.32 -35.69
CA ALA A 9 18.75 52.09 -36.46
C ALA A 9 18.92 50.88 -35.53
N LEU A 10 18.00 49.90 -35.63
CA LEU A 10 18.19 48.55 -35.13
C LEU A 10 19.32 47.87 -35.92
N PHE A 11 20.44 47.58 -35.28
CA PHE A 11 21.40 46.59 -35.76
C PHE A 11 21.05 45.22 -35.17
N ALA A 12 20.41 44.38 -35.99
CA ALA A 12 20.23 42.97 -35.72
C ALA A 12 21.59 42.26 -35.81
N THR A 13 22.17 41.95 -34.65
CA THR A 13 23.31 41.03 -34.55
C THR A 13 22.77 39.62 -34.35
N ALA A 14 22.68 38.88 -35.46
CA ALA A 14 22.45 37.44 -35.44
C ALA A 14 23.77 36.76 -35.03
N VAL A 15 23.95 36.52 -33.73
CA VAL A 15 24.92 35.54 -33.24
C VAL A 15 24.19 34.21 -33.15
N THR A 16 24.55 33.32 -34.07
CA THR A 16 24.12 31.93 -34.14
C THR A 16 24.56 31.20 -32.87
N ALA A 17 23.64 31.07 -31.91
CA ALA A 17 23.80 30.18 -30.77
C ALA A 17 23.81 28.74 -31.27
N TRP A 18 25.00 28.14 -31.27
CA TRP A 18 25.18 26.70 -31.40
C TRP A 18 24.64 26.05 -30.12
N VAL A 19 23.38 25.61 -30.18
CA VAL A 19 22.77 24.76 -29.16
C VAL A 19 23.20 23.33 -29.49
N PRO A 20 24.03 22.66 -28.65
CA PRO A 20 24.13 21.22 -28.77
C PRO A 20 22.76 20.65 -28.43
N ALA A 21 22.09 20.08 -29.44
CA ALA A 21 20.93 19.26 -29.27
C ALA A 21 21.32 18.08 -28.38
N THR A 22 21.16 18.24 -27.07
CA THR A 22 21.01 17.11 -26.16
C THR A 22 19.67 16.50 -26.53
N THR A 23 19.72 15.60 -27.51
CA THR A 23 18.75 14.53 -27.62
C THR A 23 18.79 13.81 -26.29
N ARG A 24 17.90 14.22 -25.38
CA ARG A 24 17.51 13.40 -24.24
C ARG A 24 16.88 12.18 -24.90
N VAL A 25 17.71 11.16 -25.12
CA VAL A 25 17.28 9.82 -25.44
C VAL A 25 16.43 9.41 -24.25
N TYR A 26 15.12 9.66 -24.33
CA TYR A 26 14.17 8.85 -23.62
C TYR A 26 14.38 7.46 -24.20
N GLY A 27 15.23 6.71 -23.50
CA GLY A 27 15.38 5.28 -23.69
C GLY A 27 13.99 4.70 -23.48
N ARG A 28 13.30 4.49 -24.59
CA ARG A 28 12.17 3.59 -24.73
C ARG A 28 12.72 2.22 -24.32
N GLN A 29 12.65 1.88 -23.03
CA GLN A 29 12.71 0.49 -22.61
C GLN A 29 11.39 -0.15 -23.03
N GLN A 30 11.27 -0.44 -24.32
CA GLN A 30 10.35 -1.46 -24.78
C GLN A 30 11.15 -2.75 -24.92
N GLY A 31 10.75 -3.72 -24.09
CA GLY A 31 10.77 -5.12 -24.45
C GLY A 31 12.13 -5.80 -24.44
N VAL A 32 12.63 -6.12 -23.25
CA VAL A 32 13.22 -7.45 -23.08
C VAL A 32 12.16 -8.29 -22.40
N LEU A 33 11.42 -9.06 -23.21
CA LEU A 33 10.71 -10.26 -22.79
C LEU A 33 11.75 -11.24 -22.25
N GLY A 34 12.19 -11.01 -21.02
CA GLY A 34 13.26 -11.74 -20.35
C GLY A 34 12.74 -12.29 -19.04
N ALA A 35 12.29 -13.54 -19.09
CA ALA A 35 11.92 -14.39 -17.96
C ALA A 35 10.85 -13.82 -17.03
N LYS A 36 9.63 -14.37 -17.10
CA LYS A 36 8.73 -14.45 -15.94
C LYS A 36 9.46 -15.22 -14.84
N LYS A 37 10.32 -14.54 -14.06
CA LYS A 37 11.00 -15.10 -12.90
C LYS A 37 9.91 -15.41 -11.88
N GLN A 38 9.60 -16.69 -11.78
CA GLN A 38 9.14 -17.46 -10.63
C GLN A 38 8.86 -16.70 -9.30
N TRP A 39 7.94 -15.74 -9.27
CA TRP A 39 7.27 -15.25 -8.05
C TRP A 39 6.09 -16.16 -7.63
N ARG A 40 6.02 -17.38 -8.21
CA ARG A 40 4.92 -18.36 -8.16
C ARG A 40 4.95 -19.31 -6.94
N ASN A 41 5.31 -18.82 -5.76
CA ASN A 41 5.25 -19.66 -4.55
C ASN A 41 4.05 -19.34 -3.64
N LEU A 42 3.32 -18.27 -3.93
CA LEU A 42 1.98 -18.10 -3.35
C LEU A 42 1.05 -19.14 -3.98
N PRO A 43 0.27 -19.90 -3.19
CA PRO A 43 -0.66 -20.91 -3.69
C PRO A 43 -1.96 -20.29 -4.21
N TRP A 44 -1.92 -19.03 -4.66
CA TRP A 44 -3.06 -18.21 -5.05
C TRP A 44 -3.14 -18.09 -6.56
N ASP A 45 -4.23 -17.47 -7.05
CA ASP A 45 -4.36 -17.14 -8.46
C ASP A 45 -3.19 -16.25 -8.94
N ASP A 46 -2.76 -16.46 -10.20
CA ASP A 46 -1.63 -15.74 -10.80
C ASP A 46 -1.91 -14.22 -10.82
N GLU A 47 -3.15 -13.79 -11.08
CA GLU A 47 -3.53 -12.37 -11.15
C GLU A 47 -3.45 -11.72 -9.76
N ILE A 48 -3.95 -12.40 -8.73
CA ILE A 48 -3.89 -11.92 -7.34
C ILE A 48 -2.44 -11.88 -6.83
N SER A 49 -1.63 -12.86 -7.21
CA SER A 49 -0.21 -12.89 -6.86
C SER A 49 0.56 -11.71 -7.50
N ASP A 50 0.23 -11.36 -8.73
CA ASP A 50 0.77 -10.19 -9.42
C ASP A 50 0.33 -8.88 -8.75
N ILE A 51 -0.96 -8.75 -8.37
CA ILE A 51 -1.48 -7.58 -7.65
C ILE A 51 -0.80 -7.44 -6.28
N ALA A 52 -0.64 -8.53 -5.52
CA ALA A 52 0.04 -8.53 -4.23
C ALA A 52 1.50 -8.09 -4.36
N SER A 53 2.19 -8.54 -5.40
CA SER A 53 3.56 -8.13 -5.70
C SER A 53 3.63 -6.63 -6.00
N LYS A 54 2.71 -6.09 -6.82
CA LYS A 54 2.64 -4.65 -7.13
C LYS A 54 2.34 -3.82 -5.88
N TYR A 55 1.43 -4.29 -5.03
CA TYR A 55 1.10 -3.65 -3.76
C TYR A 55 2.33 -3.55 -2.83
N LEU A 56 3.07 -4.66 -2.65
CA LEU A 56 4.28 -4.67 -1.84
C LEU A 56 5.37 -3.75 -2.41
N GLN A 57 5.52 -3.72 -3.74
CA GLN A 57 6.43 -2.77 -4.39
C GLN A 57 6.02 -1.31 -4.15
N ALA A 58 4.72 -1.01 -4.15
CA ALA A 58 4.22 0.34 -3.88
C ALA A 58 4.48 0.76 -2.42
N LYS A 59 4.31 -0.17 -1.46
CA LYS A 59 4.67 0.03 -0.05
C LYS A 59 6.16 0.28 0.13
N TYR A 60 6.99 -0.58 -0.46
CA TYR A 60 8.44 -0.43 -0.45
C TYR A 60 8.88 0.93 -1.02
N ARG A 61 8.33 1.35 -2.16
CA ARG A 61 8.59 2.69 -2.73
C ARG A 61 8.09 3.84 -1.85
N GLY A 62 7.20 3.56 -0.89
CA GLY A 62 6.70 4.53 0.07
C GLY A 62 7.65 4.81 1.24
N CYS A 63 8.63 3.94 1.50
CA CYS A 63 9.58 4.09 2.60
C CYS A 63 10.58 5.23 2.47
N ASP A 64 10.73 5.85 1.30
CA ASP A 64 11.55 7.06 1.17
C ASP A 64 10.77 8.30 1.66
N SER A 65 10.27 8.26 2.90
CA SER A 65 9.49 9.36 3.50
C SER A 65 10.35 10.57 3.79
N ASP A 66 11.63 10.35 4.06
CA ASP A 66 12.54 11.38 4.58
C ASP A 66 13.39 12.00 3.47
N GLY A 67 13.34 11.48 2.23
CA GLY A 67 14.14 11.92 1.08
C GLY A 67 15.66 11.88 1.35
N THR A 68 16.06 11.23 2.43
CA THR A 68 17.42 11.21 2.96
C THR A 68 18.21 10.06 2.37
N ASN A 69 17.53 9.04 1.85
CA ASN A 69 18.14 7.90 1.20
C ASN A 69 18.42 8.22 -0.27
N CYS A 70 19.62 8.74 -0.55
CA CYS A 70 20.12 9.07 -1.90
C CYS A 70 20.09 7.90 -2.91
N ARG A 71 19.79 6.67 -2.45
CA ARG A 71 19.75 5.42 -3.21
C ARG A 71 18.35 4.87 -3.45
N ALA A 72 17.30 5.45 -2.85
CA ALA A 72 15.92 4.93 -2.91
C ALA A 72 15.79 3.46 -2.46
N LEU A 73 16.60 3.04 -1.47
CA LEU A 73 16.55 1.72 -0.84
C LEU A 73 16.09 1.88 0.61
N CYS A 74 15.27 0.95 1.09
CA CYS A 74 14.78 0.98 2.46
C CYS A 74 15.86 0.52 3.44
N ASP A 75 15.91 1.16 4.60
CA ASP A 75 16.73 0.68 5.72
C ASP A 75 16.00 -0.41 6.54
N LYS A 76 16.71 -1.01 7.50
CA LYS A 76 16.16 -2.10 8.31
C LYS A 76 15.02 -1.65 9.23
N ASP A 77 14.98 -0.39 9.63
CA ASP A 77 13.97 0.10 10.56
C ASP A 77 12.69 0.48 9.82
N GLU A 78 12.81 1.10 8.63
CA GLU A 78 11.73 1.33 7.68
C GLU A 78 11.05 0.02 7.25
N ILE A 79 11.82 -1.05 7.01
CA ILE A 79 11.25 -2.36 6.69
C ILE A 79 10.49 -2.96 7.89
N LYS A 80 10.95 -2.75 9.13
CA LYS A 80 10.19 -3.19 10.32
C LYS A 80 8.85 -2.46 10.40
N ASP A 81 8.85 -1.15 10.19
CA ASP A 81 7.62 -0.36 10.21
C ASP A 81 6.64 -0.80 9.11
N LEU A 82 7.14 -1.08 7.91
CA LEU A 82 6.32 -1.67 6.84
C LEU A 82 5.77 -3.04 7.21
N MET A 83 6.55 -3.90 7.85
CA MET A 83 6.10 -5.22 8.27
C MET A 83 4.93 -5.11 9.24
N ILE A 84 5.00 -4.17 10.19
CA ILE A 84 3.89 -3.89 11.10
C ILE A 84 2.64 -3.45 10.32
N GLU A 85 2.82 -2.64 9.28
CA GLU A 85 1.69 -2.16 8.48
C GLU A 85 1.02 -3.28 7.65
N ILE A 86 1.83 -4.14 7.01
CA ILE A 86 1.41 -5.16 6.03
C ILE A 86 0.81 -6.42 6.67
N LEU A 87 1.14 -6.72 7.92
CA LEU A 87 0.63 -7.90 8.62
C LEU A 87 -0.85 -7.73 9.04
N PRO A 88 -1.65 -8.81 9.15
CA PRO A 88 -3.01 -8.71 9.69
C PRO A 88 -3.01 -8.22 11.15
N PRO A 89 -4.16 -7.75 11.69
CA PRO A 89 -4.25 -7.33 13.08
C PRO A 89 -4.12 -8.55 14.01
N VAL A 90 -2.89 -8.78 14.47
CA VAL A 90 -2.48 -9.82 15.42
C VAL A 90 -2.06 -9.19 16.75
N SER A 91 -1.82 -10.00 17.78
CA SER A 91 -1.31 -9.47 19.04
C SER A 91 0.12 -8.95 18.89
N THR A 92 0.56 -8.03 19.76
CA THR A 92 1.92 -7.47 19.72
C THR A 92 3.01 -8.56 19.84
N ALA A 93 2.79 -9.59 20.67
CA ALA A 93 3.73 -10.69 20.82
C ALA A 93 3.84 -11.57 19.56
N GLU A 94 2.73 -11.80 18.87
CA GLU A 94 2.68 -12.52 17.59
C GLU A 94 3.37 -11.69 16.49
N LEU A 95 3.13 -10.37 16.49
CA LEU A 95 3.74 -9.42 15.58
C LEU A 95 5.26 -9.37 15.73
N ASP A 96 5.76 -9.18 16.96
CA ASP A 96 7.20 -9.07 17.24
C ASP A 96 7.96 -10.32 16.76
N LYS A 97 7.38 -11.51 16.99
CA LYS A 97 7.97 -12.78 16.55
C LYS A 97 8.08 -12.90 15.03
N GLU A 98 7.06 -12.46 14.30
CA GLU A 98 7.11 -12.50 12.84
C GLU A 98 8.11 -11.49 12.28
N VAL A 99 8.12 -10.28 12.85
CA VAL A 99 9.08 -9.24 12.48
C VAL A 99 10.51 -9.74 12.72
N GLU A 100 10.80 -10.37 13.86
CA GLU A 100 12.11 -10.97 14.12
C GLU A 100 12.47 -12.06 13.10
N THR A 101 11.52 -12.92 12.72
CA THR A 101 11.73 -13.99 11.74
C THR A 101 12.07 -13.43 10.37
N VAL A 102 11.29 -12.45 9.90
CA VAL A 102 11.48 -11.78 8.61
C VAL A 102 12.78 -10.97 8.61
N MET A 103 13.06 -10.22 9.67
CA MET A 103 14.31 -9.47 9.79
C MET A 103 15.55 -10.37 9.87
N GLY A 104 15.41 -11.60 10.38
CA GLY A 104 16.44 -12.63 10.31
C GLY A 104 16.83 -13.02 8.89
N ALA A 105 15.89 -12.98 7.94
CA ALA A 105 16.18 -13.23 6.52
C ALA A 105 16.98 -12.10 5.85
N PHE A 106 17.04 -10.92 6.49
CA PHE A 106 17.81 -9.75 6.05
C PHE A 106 19.05 -9.49 6.92
N ALA A 107 19.48 -10.46 7.74
CA ALA A 107 20.57 -10.27 8.70
C ALA A 107 21.87 -9.77 8.04
N ASP A 108 22.21 -10.34 6.88
CA ASP A 108 23.47 -10.10 6.17
C ASP A 108 23.45 -8.85 5.26
N ASP A 109 22.29 -8.29 4.97
CA ASP A 109 22.18 -7.16 4.03
C ASP A 109 22.24 -5.83 4.77
N GLU A 110 23.02 -4.88 4.27
CA GLU A 110 23.00 -3.48 4.76
C GLU A 110 21.81 -2.70 4.17
N PHE A 111 21.47 -3.00 2.91
CA PHE A 111 20.32 -2.45 2.19
C PHE A 111 19.50 -3.59 1.60
N ILE A 112 18.19 -3.48 1.66
CA ILE A 112 17.28 -4.52 1.19
C ILE A 112 16.83 -4.14 -0.21
N ASP A 113 16.96 -5.04 -1.19
CA ASP A 113 16.43 -4.79 -2.53
C ASP A 113 14.92 -5.05 -2.59
N ILE A 114 14.20 -4.29 -3.42
CA ILE A 114 12.74 -4.45 -3.60
C ILE A 114 12.32 -5.87 -3.96
N GLU A 115 13.12 -6.54 -4.79
CA GLU A 115 12.89 -7.93 -5.22
C GLU A 115 12.96 -8.89 -4.03
N LYS A 116 13.99 -8.76 -3.20
CA LYS A 116 14.17 -9.58 -2.00
C LYS A 116 13.09 -9.28 -0.96
N PHE A 117 12.72 -8.02 -0.80
CA PHE A 117 11.63 -7.61 0.08
C PHE A 117 10.32 -8.31 -0.31
N VAL A 118 9.91 -8.21 -1.58
CA VAL A 118 8.66 -8.82 -2.04
C VAL A 118 8.67 -10.34 -1.82
N GLU A 119 9.79 -11.02 -2.10
CA GLU A 119 9.90 -12.47 -1.91
C GLU A 119 9.71 -12.88 -0.44
N VAL A 120 10.44 -12.24 0.47
CA VAL A 120 10.41 -12.59 1.89
C VAL A 120 9.07 -12.23 2.52
N VAL A 121 8.52 -11.05 2.19
CA VAL A 121 7.27 -10.58 2.78
C VAL A 121 6.07 -11.34 2.23
N ALA A 122 6.00 -11.62 0.93
CA ALA A 122 4.91 -12.42 0.38
C ALA A 122 4.89 -13.85 0.97
N GLY A 123 6.06 -14.42 1.24
CA GLY A 123 6.21 -15.75 1.82
C GLY A 123 6.11 -15.82 3.35
N ASN A 124 5.70 -14.76 4.03
CA ASN A 124 5.63 -14.75 5.49
C ASN A 124 4.55 -15.70 6.03
N THR A 125 4.73 -16.14 7.28
CA THR A 125 3.89 -17.19 7.87
C THR A 125 2.42 -16.75 7.94
N TYR A 126 2.18 -15.48 8.28
CA TYR A 126 0.83 -14.95 8.44
C TYR A 126 0.08 -14.78 7.13
N TRP A 127 0.74 -14.37 6.05
CA TRP A 127 0.13 -14.31 4.72
C TRP A 127 -0.29 -15.71 4.26
N MET A 128 0.55 -16.69 4.52
CA MET A 128 0.28 -18.10 4.19
C MET A 128 -0.83 -18.70 5.07
N GLU A 129 -0.84 -18.43 6.37
CA GLU A 129 -1.83 -18.98 7.32
C GLU A 129 -3.18 -18.25 7.27
N ALA A 130 -3.17 -16.91 7.08
CA ALA A 130 -4.39 -16.12 6.98
C ALA A 130 -5.19 -16.48 5.73
N GLY A 131 -4.47 -16.85 4.66
CA GLY A 131 -5.05 -17.26 3.39
C GLY A 131 -5.36 -16.09 2.47
N GLU A 132 -5.64 -16.43 1.21
CA GLU A 132 -5.81 -15.49 0.10
C GLU A 132 -6.85 -14.40 0.40
N LEU A 133 -8.02 -14.79 0.90
CA LEU A 133 -9.13 -13.89 1.18
C LEU A 133 -8.73 -12.76 2.15
N VAL A 134 -8.05 -13.10 3.26
CA VAL A 134 -7.65 -12.11 4.27
C VAL A 134 -6.62 -11.14 3.71
N VAL A 135 -5.69 -11.64 2.88
CA VAL A 135 -4.66 -10.79 2.27
C VAL A 135 -5.29 -9.84 1.25
N LYS A 136 -6.23 -10.31 0.43
CA LYS A 136 -7.03 -9.45 -0.46
C LYS A 136 -7.76 -8.36 0.32
N GLU A 137 -8.44 -8.74 1.41
CA GLU A 137 -9.18 -7.82 2.27
C GLU A 137 -8.27 -6.75 2.90
N LEU A 138 -7.09 -7.17 3.36
CA LEU A 138 -6.08 -6.27 3.92
C LEU A 138 -5.55 -5.28 2.88
N MET A 139 -5.15 -5.78 1.71
CA MET A 139 -4.67 -4.94 0.61
C MET A 139 -5.72 -3.93 0.16
N TYR A 140 -6.98 -4.37 0.03
CA TYR A 140 -8.09 -3.51 -0.36
C TYR A 140 -8.35 -2.40 0.66
N LEU A 141 -8.43 -2.75 1.95
CA LEU A 141 -8.65 -1.79 3.02
C LEU A 141 -7.54 -0.73 3.07
N ASP A 142 -6.30 -1.16 2.90
CA ASP A 142 -5.14 -0.28 2.94
C ASP A 142 -5.06 0.63 1.70
N CYS A 143 -5.34 0.11 0.50
CA CYS A 143 -5.49 0.92 -0.71
C CYS A 143 -6.58 1.98 -0.57
N LEU A 144 -7.73 1.59 -0.01
CA LEU A 144 -8.87 2.48 0.24
C LEU A 144 -8.48 3.61 1.20
N GLN A 145 -7.78 3.26 2.30
CA GLN A 145 -7.33 4.23 3.29
C GLN A 145 -6.28 5.19 2.71
N SER A 146 -5.25 4.70 2.01
CA SER A 146 -4.21 5.54 1.41
C SER A 146 -4.80 6.51 0.37
N SER A 147 -5.79 6.05 -0.40
CA SER A 147 -6.52 6.90 -1.35
C SER A 147 -7.33 8.01 -0.66
N TYR A 148 -8.02 7.70 0.44
CA TYR A 148 -8.86 8.69 1.14
C TYR A 148 -8.06 9.66 2.02
N VAL A 149 -7.06 9.17 2.76
CA VAL A 149 -6.31 9.94 3.76
C VAL A 149 -5.06 10.56 3.16
N GLU A 150 -4.22 9.76 2.51
CA GLU A 150 -2.92 10.20 1.98
C GLU A 150 -3.02 10.78 0.57
N LYS A 151 -4.18 10.64 -0.08
CA LYS A 151 -4.42 11.02 -1.49
C LYS A 151 -3.43 10.34 -2.44
N LYS A 152 -2.94 9.17 -2.07
CA LYS A 152 -1.99 8.37 -2.81
C LYS A 152 -2.65 7.05 -3.22
N ALA A 153 -2.51 6.68 -4.49
CA ALA A 153 -2.93 5.37 -4.96
C ALA A 153 -1.76 4.39 -4.81
N LEU A 154 -1.99 3.27 -4.12
CA LEU A 154 -0.99 2.20 -3.97
C LEU A 154 -1.01 1.24 -5.18
N LEU A 155 -2.18 1.02 -5.75
CA LEU A 155 -2.39 0.21 -6.95
C LEU A 155 -2.87 1.08 -8.11
N GLU A 156 -2.62 0.62 -9.33
CA GLU A 156 -3.25 1.18 -10.52
C GLU A 156 -4.75 0.88 -10.50
N ASN A 157 -5.56 1.70 -11.18
CA ASN A 157 -7.01 1.57 -11.16
C ASN A 157 -7.47 0.17 -11.61
N ASP A 158 -6.86 -0.37 -12.68
CA ASP A 158 -7.21 -1.69 -13.21
C ASP A 158 -6.92 -2.80 -12.18
N ASP A 159 -5.76 -2.76 -11.52
CA ASP A 159 -5.40 -3.73 -10.47
C ASP A 159 -6.29 -3.60 -9.22
N TYR A 160 -6.70 -2.37 -8.88
CA TYR A 160 -7.59 -2.10 -7.77
C TYR A 160 -9.02 -2.59 -8.04
N ASP A 161 -9.53 -2.37 -9.26
CA ASP A 161 -10.84 -2.83 -9.68
C ASP A 161 -10.88 -4.37 -9.77
N GLU A 162 -9.82 -5.01 -10.28
CA GLU A 162 -9.68 -6.48 -10.27
C GLU A 162 -9.68 -7.05 -8.85
N LEU A 163 -8.92 -6.45 -7.93
CA LEU A 163 -8.90 -6.85 -6.52
C LEU A 163 -10.31 -6.74 -5.89
N LYS A 164 -11.04 -5.68 -6.21
CA LYS A 164 -12.39 -5.44 -5.71
C LYS A 164 -13.41 -6.43 -6.28
N ASP A 165 -13.31 -6.74 -7.57
CA ASP A 165 -14.19 -7.70 -8.24
C ASP A 165 -13.94 -9.12 -7.73
N SER A 166 -12.68 -9.49 -7.53
CA SER A 166 -12.30 -10.77 -6.90
C SER A 166 -12.86 -10.90 -5.48
N LEU A 167 -12.73 -9.86 -4.65
CA LEU A 167 -13.34 -9.84 -3.31
C LEU A 167 -14.87 -9.93 -3.34
N THR A 168 -15.49 -9.31 -4.34
CA THR A 168 -16.94 -9.37 -4.54
C THR A 168 -17.38 -10.79 -4.92
N TRP A 169 -16.60 -11.48 -5.77
CA TRP A 169 -16.84 -12.87 -6.15
C TRP A 169 -16.65 -13.84 -4.98
N ASP A 170 -15.65 -13.61 -4.14
CA ASP A 170 -15.40 -14.38 -2.91
C ASP A 170 -16.48 -14.15 -1.84
N GLY A 171 -17.34 -13.13 -2.03
CA GLY A 171 -18.44 -12.79 -1.13
C GLY A 171 -18.01 -11.97 0.08
N SER A 172 -16.86 -11.29 0.01
CA SER A 172 -16.39 -10.39 1.08
C SER A 172 -17.36 -9.22 1.27
N ALA A 173 -17.53 -8.80 2.52
CA ALA A 173 -18.32 -7.62 2.85
C ALA A 173 -17.56 -6.30 2.63
N LEU A 174 -16.22 -6.34 2.53
CA LEU A 174 -15.37 -5.14 2.48
C LEU A 174 -15.63 -4.24 1.26
N PRO A 175 -15.78 -4.76 0.02
CA PRO A 175 -16.10 -3.94 -1.15
C PRO A 175 -17.38 -3.10 -1.02
N THR A 176 -18.30 -3.52 -0.15
CA THR A 176 -19.59 -2.86 0.08
C THR A 176 -19.58 -1.84 1.22
N MET A 177 -18.47 -1.73 1.96
CA MET A 177 -18.36 -0.81 3.08
C MET A 177 -18.35 0.65 2.62
N SER A 178 -18.94 1.51 3.44
CA SER A 178 -18.80 2.96 3.31
C SER A 178 -17.40 3.43 3.72
N GLY A 179 -16.99 4.62 3.27
CA GLY A 179 -15.70 5.20 3.67
C GLY A 179 -15.55 5.42 5.18
N LYS A 180 -16.65 5.70 5.89
CA LYS A 180 -16.65 5.82 7.36
C LYS A 180 -16.37 4.48 8.03
N GLU A 181 -16.99 3.42 7.53
CA GLU A 181 -16.79 2.05 8.00
C GLU A 181 -15.36 1.58 7.76
N ALA A 182 -14.82 1.81 6.56
CA ALA A 182 -13.44 1.49 6.22
C ALA A 182 -12.46 2.23 7.13
N LYS A 183 -12.67 3.54 7.36
CA LYS A 183 -11.84 4.35 8.25
C LYS A 183 -11.86 3.81 9.69
N PHE A 184 -13.04 3.43 10.18
CA PHE A 184 -13.19 2.85 11.51
C PHE A 184 -12.48 1.50 11.62
N LEU A 185 -12.67 0.62 10.63
CA LEU A 185 -12.04 -0.69 10.59
C LEU A 185 -10.51 -0.58 10.56
N TYR A 186 -9.99 0.31 9.71
CA TYR A 186 -8.55 0.58 9.62
C TYR A 186 -7.99 1.06 10.97
N ALA A 187 -8.62 2.06 11.60
CA ALA A 187 -8.18 2.56 12.91
C ALA A 187 -8.19 1.47 13.99
N VAL A 188 -9.21 0.60 13.99
CA VAL A 188 -9.28 -0.55 14.89
C VAL A 188 -8.15 -1.54 14.61
N ALA A 189 -7.90 -1.86 13.34
CA ALA A 189 -6.87 -2.82 12.94
C ALA A 189 -5.46 -2.30 13.27
N THR A 190 -5.17 -1.03 13.03
CA THR A 190 -3.84 -0.44 13.29
C THR A 190 -3.57 -0.25 14.78
N SER A 191 -4.57 0.18 15.56
CA SER A 191 -4.41 0.35 17.02
C SER A 191 -4.01 -0.97 17.69
N ARG A 192 -4.47 -2.12 17.18
CA ARG A 192 -4.07 -3.44 17.69
C ARG A 192 -2.60 -3.78 17.45
N LYS A 193 -2.01 -3.21 16.40
CA LYS A 193 -0.59 -3.35 16.08
C LYS A 193 0.28 -2.30 16.78
N GLY A 194 -0.31 -1.45 17.62
CA GLY A 194 0.39 -0.33 18.27
C GLY A 194 0.55 0.91 17.37
N LEU A 195 -0.15 0.96 16.24
CA LEU A 195 -0.14 2.10 15.32
C LEU A 195 -1.40 2.96 15.53
N ASP A 196 -1.25 4.02 16.32
CA ASP A 196 -2.34 4.99 16.57
C ASP A 196 -2.44 6.00 15.42
N ARG A 197 -3.23 5.64 14.40
CA ARG A 197 -3.48 6.48 13.21
C ARG A 197 -4.67 7.43 13.37
N MET A 198 -5.38 7.39 14.50
CA MET A 198 -6.58 8.19 14.77
C MET A 198 -6.61 8.63 16.23
N ASP A 199 -7.00 9.88 16.47
CA ASP A 199 -7.16 10.43 17.83
C ASP A 199 -8.40 9.86 18.53
N ASP A 200 -8.33 9.72 19.86
CA ASP A 200 -9.40 9.18 20.70
C ASP A 200 -10.75 9.91 20.51
N LYS A 201 -10.72 11.24 20.35
CA LYS A 201 -11.95 12.03 20.16
C LYS A 201 -12.57 11.76 18.79
N GLU A 202 -11.72 11.67 17.77
CA GLU A 202 -12.15 11.35 16.41
C GLU A 202 -12.73 9.93 16.36
N TYR A 203 -12.07 8.97 17.01
CA TYR A 203 -12.55 7.60 17.13
C TYR A 203 -13.92 7.51 17.82
N ALA A 204 -14.08 8.22 18.95
CA ALA A 204 -15.34 8.24 19.69
C ALA A 204 -16.50 8.86 18.88
N ALA A 205 -16.22 9.92 18.13
CA ALA A 205 -17.18 10.56 17.23
C ALA A 205 -17.59 9.61 16.10
N LEU A 206 -16.62 9.03 15.39
CA LEU A 206 -16.86 8.10 14.29
C LEU A 206 -17.66 6.87 14.74
N LYS A 207 -17.33 6.32 15.91
CA LYS A 207 -18.06 5.21 16.52
C LYS A 207 -19.50 5.58 16.85
N THR A 208 -19.76 6.81 17.26
CA THR A 208 -21.12 7.28 17.58
C THR A 208 -21.96 7.43 16.33
N ASP A 209 -21.40 8.04 15.28
CA ASP A 209 -22.07 8.18 13.97
C ASP A 209 -22.43 6.81 13.39
N LEU A 210 -21.46 5.90 13.33
CA LEU A 210 -21.68 4.55 12.80
C LEU A 210 -22.69 3.73 13.61
N LYS A 211 -22.82 3.98 14.92
CA LYS A 211 -23.89 3.38 15.74
C LYS A 211 -25.26 3.93 15.36
N GLN A 212 -25.38 5.23 15.09
CA GLN A 212 -26.63 5.84 14.65
C GLN A 212 -27.03 5.34 13.26
N GLU A 213 -26.05 5.09 12.39
CA GLU A 213 -26.22 4.51 11.06
C GLU A 213 -26.50 2.99 11.09
N ASN A 214 -26.53 2.35 12.28
CA ASN A 214 -26.64 0.90 12.45
C ASN A 214 -25.61 0.10 11.65
N SER A 215 -24.38 0.62 11.55
CA SER A 215 -23.29 -0.05 10.85
C SER A 215 -22.95 -1.40 11.49
N TRP A 216 -22.84 -2.42 10.64
CA TRP A 216 -22.49 -3.78 11.05
C TRP A 216 -21.07 -3.88 11.63
N VAL A 217 -20.14 -3.03 11.17
CA VAL A 217 -18.74 -3.00 11.60
C VAL A 217 -18.62 -2.63 13.08
N VAL A 218 -19.44 -1.69 13.54
CA VAL A 218 -19.44 -1.28 14.96
C VAL A 218 -20.23 -2.26 15.83
N GLN A 219 -21.25 -2.89 15.27
CA GLN A 219 -22.00 -3.95 15.94
C GLN A 219 -21.18 -5.24 16.09
N ARG A 220 -20.09 -5.38 15.32
CA ARG A 220 -19.19 -6.55 15.33
C ARG A 220 -19.95 -7.83 15.04
N THR A 221 -20.93 -7.71 14.17
CA THR A 221 -21.69 -8.87 13.71
C THR A 221 -20.77 -9.69 12.83
N GLN A 222 -20.66 -10.99 13.11
CA GLN A 222 -19.90 -11.88 12.25
C GLN A 222 -20.41 -11.79 10.81
N ASP A 223 -19.49 -11.61 9.88
CA ASP A 223 -19.82 -11.61 8.47
C ASP A 223 -20.24 -13.03 8.02
N PRO A 224 -20.95 -13.18 6.90
CA PRO A 224 -21.40 -14.50 6.44
C PRO A 224 -20.27 -15.53 6.31
N LEU A 225 -19.07 -15.12 5.92
CA LEU A 225 -17.93 -16.02 5.74
C LEU A 225 -17.33 -16.41 7.10
N GLU A 226 -17.23 -15.47 8.05
CA GLU A 226 -16.84 -15.80 9.43
C GLU A 226 -17.80 -16.80 10.08
N LYS A 227 -19.12 -16.67 9.85
CA LYS A 227 -20.11 -17.63 10.37
C LYS A 227 -19.94 -19.04 9.79
N LEU A 228 -19.38 -19.14 8.58
CA LEU A 228 -19.01 -20.40 7.94
C LEU A 228 -17.65 -20.94 8.41
N GLY A 229 -16.98 -20.24 9.33
CA GLY A 229 -15.68 -20.63 9.88
C GLY A 229 -14.50 -20.26 8.97
N MET A 230 -14.69 -19.39 7.98
CA MET A 230 -13.60 -18.90 7.14
C MET A 230 -12.77 -17.84 7.87
N ASN A 231 -11.50 -17.75 7.51
CA ASN A 231 -10.65 -16.65 7.96
C ASN A 231 -10.99 -15.39 7.17
N THR A 232 -11.46 -14.35 7.88
CA THR A 232 -11.69 -13.01 7.34
C THR A 232 -10.89 -11.99 8.15
N LEU A 233 -10.59 -10.83 7.56
CA LEU A 233 -9.96 -9.71 8.25
C LEU A 233 -10.78 -9.29 9.48
N MET A 234 -12.11 -9.26 9.34
CA MET A 234 -13.01 -9.01 10.47
C MET A 234 -12.89 -10.07 11.56
N GLY A 235 -12.75 -11.35 11.19
CA GLY A 235 -12.45 -12.42 12.15
C GLY A 235 -11.14 -12.20 12.92
N TYR A 236 -10.08 -11.71 12.26
CA TYR A 236 -8.83 -11.32 12.95
C TYR A 236 -9.05 -10.16 13.92
N VAL A 237 -9.82 -9.14 13.51
CA VAL A 237 -10.19 -8.02 14.38
C VAL A 237 -11.00 -8.50 15.59
N HIS A 238 -12.00 -9.36 15.39
CA HIS A 238 -12.81 -9.92 16.48
C HIS A 238 -11.95 -10.73 17.47
N ARG A 239 -11.05 -11.58 16.98
CA ARG A 239 -10.15 -12.39 17.83
C ARG A 239 -9.14 -11.54 18.59
N SER A 240 -8.54 -10.53 17.95
CA SER A 240 -7.57 -9.63 18.59
C SER A 240 -8.20 -8.72 19.65
N MET A 241 -9.52 -8.55 19.64
CA MET A 241 -10.27 -7.81 20.65
C MET A 241 -10.81 -8.67 21.80
N ALA A 242 -10.91 -9.98 21.61
CA ALA A 242 -11.45 -10.90 22.61
C ALA A 242 -10.38 -11.44 23.59
N ARG A 243 -9.10 -11.30 23.23
CA ARG A 243 -7.93 -11.62 24.07
C ARG A 243 -7.48 -10.40 24.85
#